data_AF-A0A536LE03-F1
#
_entry.id   AF-A0A536LE03-F1
#
_cell.length_a   1.000
_cell.length_b   1.000
_cell.length_c   1.000
_cell.angle_alpha   90.00
_cell.angle_beta   90.00
_cell.angle_gamma   90.00
#
_symmetry.space_group_name_H-M   'P 1'
#
loop_
_entity.id
_entity.type
_entity.pdbx_description
1 polymer ?
#
loop_
_entity_poly.entity_id
_entity_poly.type
_entity_poly.pdbx_seq_one_letter_code
_entity_poly.pdbx_strand_id
1 'polypeptide(L)'
;MRRTLGVLTIAMVVIAAGAIAGSAASPKTPPSKQEIAKRILATPAGKTLTPTARIALEAIARGDHRAAPDSNGISAPATTRQPKGTKPVGGPLPNVRVNDPSKDSNQADQTTQSETSVAVSGSNVAVGYNDSQRTLLFLTAASNLSGVSSSTDGGQTFTDGGTIPNAPAKNNFGDPWLATDSSGTMYYSNLVLDFSSFSLLVGVAKSTDGGKTWSQANPIPPPPGNELGYSADKDAMVAAGAGNLYDTWDDFTTTFDSNTGVFTVYSGLPVAHSTDGSGSWSIAYADKAVLFSFDPNKPPDCSFHQYIGAMPLVAADGTVYEAALKFGADDPNCTFAVPITEEEWIFASHDGGQTFPQKVKIADVSPSTGSFFGAFQLGPGQFMRNLELPTLAARGGNLYAAWNDGASGHSHVVLATSKDGGATWKISQVTAGDNDEAQPALSADAAGLHLLYYQISPVGDGTSQVDVVISNSKTATSWASNRVTSQSFPGVYTLPQFDPIIAFTYMGDYIANVSDGSHQYFAWGDNRDVVTNFLWPQGRHDPDVFFAKQ
;
A
#
# COMPACT_ATOMS: atom_id res chain seq x y z
N MET A 1 12.92 22.46 24.11
CA MET A 1 14.15 21.64 24.00
C MET A 1 13.90 20.19 23.52
N ARG A 2 12.82 19.92 22.75
CA ARG A 2 12.38 18.55 22.39
C ARG A 2 12.32 18.25 20.87
N ARG A 3 12.79 19.15 20.00
CA ARG A 3 12.75 18.97 18.53
C ARG A 3 14.01 18.30 17.93
N THR A 4 15.02 18.00 18.73
CA THR A 4 16.35 17.57 18.23
C THR A 4 16.59 16.06 18.25
N LEU A 5 15.77 15.25 18.93
CA LEU A 5 16.05 13.81 19.06
C LEU A 5 15.74 12.98 17.80
N GLY A 6 14.71 13.35 17.02
CA GLY A 6 14.33 12.61 15.80
C GLY A 6 15.28 12.85 14.61
N VAL A 7 15.85 14.05 14.53
CA VAL A 7 16.77 14.46 13.47
C VAL A 7 18.14 13.75 13.61
N LEU A 8 18.60 13.56 14.85
CA LEU A 8 19.88 12.90 15.16
C LEU A 8 19.89 11.39 14.85
N THR A 9 18.74 10.71 14.84
CA THR A 9 18.64 9.29 14.49
C THR A 9 18.65 9.07 12.97
N ILE A 10 18.05 9.97 12.20
CA ILE A 10 18.08 9.95 10.72
C ILE A 10 19.48 10.31 10.19
N ALA A 11 20.17 11.24 10.86
CA ALA A 11 21.54 11.64 10.52
C ALA A 11 22.57 10.50 10.62
N MET A 12 22.46 9.62 11.63
CA MET A 12 23.36 8.45 11.76
C MET A 12 23.09 7.37 10.71
N VAL A 13 21.88 7.32 10.16
CA VAL A 13 21.41 6.30 9.23
C VAL A 13 21.94 6.53 7.80
N VAL A 14 21.93 7.77 7.32
CA VAL A 14 22.47 8.11 5.99
C VAL A 14 24.01 8.01 5.99
N ILE A 15 24.65 8.40 7.10
CA ILE A 15 26.09 8.20 7.29
C ILE A 15 26.42 6.70 7.38
N ALA A 16 25.59 5.85 8.00
CA ALA A 16 25.80 4.40 8.03
C ALA A 16 25.71 3.78 6.63
N ALA A 17 24.81 4.25 5.75
CA ALA A 17 24.76 3.82 4.36
C ALA A 17 26.05 4.15 3.58
N GLY A 18 26.70 5.27 3.90
CA GLY A 18 28.05 5.62 3.39
C GLY A 18 29.20 4.91 4.12
N ALA A 19 29.10 4.69 5.43
CA ALA A 19 30.17 4.16 6.29
C ALA A 19 30.33 2.63 6.23
N ILE A 20 29.39 1.90 5.63
CA ILE A 20 29.61 0.48 5.26
C ILE A 20 30.71 0.36 4.16
N ALA A 21 31.15 1.48 3.55
CA ALA A 21 32.38 1.55 2.75
C ALA A 21 33.68 1.36 3.55
N GLY A 22 33.60 1.03 4.85
CA GLY A 22 34.72 0.59 5.67
C GLY A 22 35.11 -0.89 5.51
N SER A 23 34.50 -1.64 4.57
CA SER A 23 35.04 -2.94 4.16
C SER A 23 36.16 -2.72 3.14
N ALA A 24 37.23 -3.50 3.21
CA ALA A 24 38.44 -3.38 2.40
C ALA A 24 38.26 -3.67 0.89
N ALA A 25 37.06 -3.45 0.34
CA ALA A 25 36.73 -3.63 -1.06
C ALA A 25 37.35 -2.51 -1.91
N SER A 26 37.91 -2.88 -3.07
CA SER A 26 38.38 -1.91 -4.05
C SER A 26 37.23 -1.02 -4.52
N PRO A 27 37.42 0.30 -4.71
CA PRO A 27 36.37 1.25 -5.13
C PRO A 27 35.69 0.92 -6.48
N LYS A 28 36.11 -0.14 -7.16
CA LYS A 28 35.58 -0.63 -8.44
C LYS A 28 34.80 -1.95 -8.34
N THR A 29 34.43 -2.37 -7.13
CA THR A 29 33.61 -3.57 -6.91
C THR A 29 32.18 -3.15 -6.55
N PRO A 30 31.13 -3.69 -7.20
CA PRO A 30 29.77 -3.39 -6.81
C PRO A 30 29.46 -3.97 -5.42
N PRO A 31 28.58 -3.31 -4.63
CA PRO A 31 28.11 -3.88 -3.37
C PRO A 31 27.28 -5.14 -3.62
N SER A 32 27.24 -6.04 -2.63
CA SER A 32 26.41 -7.24 -2.71
C SER A 32 24.93 -6.90 -2.51
N LYS A 33 24.03 -7.79 -2.98
CA LYS A 33 22.57 -7.63 -2.74
C LYS A 33 22.22 -7.49 -1.26
N GLN A 34 22.96 -8.17 -0.37
CA GLN A 34 22.78 -8.07 1.08
C GLN A 34 23.17 -6.68 1.60
N GLU A 35 24.26 -6.10 1.09
CA GLU A 35 24.68 -4.74 1.46
C GLU A 35 23.68 -3.70 0.96
N ILE A 36 23.15 -3.88 -0.25
CA ILE A 36 22.12 -3.01 -0.83
C ILE A 36 20.84 -3.05 0.03
N ALA A 37 20.33 -4.25 0.33
CA ALA A 37 19.13 -4.41 1.15
C ALA A 37 19.28 -3.79 2.55
N LYS A 38 20.43 -3.98 3.21
CA LYS A 38 20.73 -3.33 4.50
C LYS A 38 20.69 -1.80 4.40
N ARG A 39 21.19 -1.24 3.31
CA ARG A 39 21.19 0.21 3.09
C ARG A 39 19.77 0.74 2.84
N ILE A 40 18.96 0.06 2.01
CA ILE A 40 17.55 0.40 1.79
C ILE A 40 16.79 0.37 3.13
N LEU A 41 16.91 -0.71 3.89
CA LEU A 41 16.27 -0.87 5.20
C LEU A 41 16.72 0.18 6.24
N ALA A 42 17.92 0.74 6.07
CA ALA A 42 18.38 1.83 6.91
C ALA A 42 17.67 3.14 6.55
N THR A 43 17.42 3.43 5.27
CA THR A 43 16.74 4.67 4.85
C THR A 43 15.30 4.78 5.38
N PRO A 44 14.66 5.96 5.31
CA PRO A 44 13.23 6.08 5.60
C PRO A 44 12.34 5.08 4.84
N ALA A 45 12.75 4.63 3.65
CA ALA A 45 12.08 3.58 2.88
C ALA A 45 11.81 2.32 3.68
N GLY A 46 12.78 1.87 4.50
CA GLY A 46 12.66 0.65 5.28
C GLY A 46 11.50 0.63 6.29
N LYS A 47 10.91 1.80 6.59
CA LYS A 47 9.77 1.95 7.50
C LYS A 47 8.42 2.00 6.77
N THR A 48 8.42 2.33 5.49
CA THR A 48 7.21 2.53 4.69
C THR A 48 6.82 1.29 3.89
N LEU A 49 7.76 0.34 3.73
CA LEU A 49 7.51 -0.94 3.07
C LEU A 49 6.25 -1.62 3.62
N THR A 50 5.50 -2.30 2.78
CA THR A 50 4.50 -3.26 3.26
C THR A 50 5.20 -4.39 4.03
N PRO A 51 4.46 -5.13 4.89
CA PRO A 51 5.04 -6.25 5.61
C PRO A 51 5.72 -7.24 4.68
N THR A 52 5.15 -7.44 3.49
CA THR A 52 5.56 -8.42 2.50
C THR A 52 6.89 -8.02 1.83
N ALA A 53 7.01 -6.77 1.37
CA ALA A 53 8.25 -6.20 0.86
C ALA A 53 9.34 -6.12 1.92
N ARG A 54 8.96 -5.83 3.16
CA ARG A 54 9.86 -5.81 4.31
C ARG A 54 10.43 -7.19 4.61
N ILE A 55 9.60 -8.24 4.64
CA ILE A 55 10.04 -9.62 4.81
C ILE A 55 11.10 -9.98 3.77
N ALA A 56 10.82 -9.69 2.49
CA ALA A 56 11.73 -9.99 1.40
C ALA A 56 13.07 -9.26 1.56
N LEU A 57 13.05 -7.94 1.76
CA LEU A 57 14.28 -7.14 1.89
C LEU A 57 15.11 -7.52 3.12
N GLU A 58 14.48 -7.82 4.26
CA GLU A 58 15.23 -8.27 5.43
C GLU A 58 15.82 -9.67 5.23
N ALA A 59 15.10 -10.58 4.61
CA ALA A 59 15.62 -11.91 4.28
C ALA A 59 16.82 -11.82 3.31
N ILE A 60 16.77 -10.91 2.32
CA ILE A 60 17.93 -10.56 1.49
C ILE A 60 19.07 -10.05 2.38
N ALA A 61 18.81 -9.06 3.24
CA ALA A 61 19.83 -8.46 4.10
C ALA A 61 20.55 -9.49 4.99
N ARG A 62 19.81 -10.49 5.49
CA ARG A 62 20.36 -11.59 6.31
C ARG A 62 21.03 -12.69 5.49
N GLY A 63 20.61 -12.87 4.24
CA GLY A 63 20.96 -14.06 3.46
C GLY A 63 20.25 -15.31 3.97
N ASP A 64 19.01 -15.17 4.44
CA ASP A 64 18.16 -16.27 4.92
C ASP A 64 16.77 -16.24 4.28
N HIS A 65 15.83 -17.01 4.84
CA HIS A 65 14.44 -17.14 4.39
C HIS A 65 13.45 -16.97 5.55
N ARG A 66 13.85 -16.23 6.59
CA ARG A 66 12.98 -15.97 7.74
C ARG A 66 11.91 -14.95 7.37
N ALA A 67 10.67 -15.20 7.77
CA ALA A 67 9.52 -14.32 7.56
C ALA A 67 9.25 -13.38 8.75
N ALA A 68 9.79 -13.68 9.94
CA ALA A 68 9.61 -12.80 11.09
C ALA A 68 10.41 -11.48 10.93
N PRO A 69 9.78 -10.31 11.10
CA PRO A 69 10.42 -9.01 10.92
C PRO A 69 11.48 -8.70 12.00
N ASP A 70 12.54 -7.98 11.63
CA ASP A 70 13.64 -7.61 12.54
C ASP A 70 13.43 -6.31 13.32
N SER A 71 12.65 -5.37 12.78
CA SER A 71 12.44 -4.07 13.42
C SER A 71 11.00 -3.83 13.89
N ASN A 72 10.89 -2.89 14.83
CA ASN A 72 9.67 -2.45 15.50
C ASN A 72 8.75 -1.54 14.64
N GLY A 73 8.88 -1.54 13.31
CA GLY A 73 8.02 -0.73 12.44
C GLY A 73 8.05 0.76 12.76
N ILE A 74 6.96 1.46 12.42
CA ILE A 74 6.77 2.90 12.68
C ILE A 74 6.63 3.16 14.20
N SER A 75 7.25 4.26 14.66
CA SER A 75 7.16 4.71 16.05
C SER A 75 5.71 5.03 16.46
N ALA A 76 5.32 4.60 17.66
CA ALA A 76 4.08 5.06 18.28
C ALA A 76 4.07 6.59 18.44
N PRO A 77 2.92 7.26 18.22
CA PRO A 77 2.80 8.70 18.41
C PRO A 77 3.11 9.11 19.86
N ALA A 78 3.71 10.29 20.03
CA ALA A 78 4.05 10.83 21.34
C ALA A 78 2.89 11.54 22.06
N THR A 79 1.73 11.68 21.41
CA THR A 79 0.62 12.52 21.88
C THR A 79 -0.67 11.74 22.03
N THR A 80 -1.17 11.65 23.27
CA THR A 80 -2.52 11.17 23.57
C THR A 80 -3.56 12.20 23.12
N ARG A 81 -4.51 11.77 22.28
CA ARG A 81 -5.53 12.66 21.69
C ARG A 81 -6.68 12.90 22.68
N GLN A 82 -7.30 14.07 22.57
CA GLN A 82 -8.42 14.48 23.42
C GLN A 82 -9.71 13.74 23.02
N PRO A 83 -10.59 13.40 23.98
CA PRO A 83 -11.77 12.62 23.68
C PRO A 83 -12.95 13.45 23.23
N LYS A 84 -12.95 13.76 21.94
CA LYS A 84 -14.00 14.53 21.29
C LYS A 84 -14.55 13.84 20.05
N GLY A 85 -14.21 12.56 19.83
CA GLY A 85 -14.67 11.80 18.68
C GLY A 85 -16.20 11.71 18.64
N THR A 86 -16.76 11.86 17.45
CA THR A 86 -18.20 11.72 17.21
C THR A 86 -18.48 10.44 16.44
N LYS A 87 -19.58 9.76 16.77
CA LYS A 87 -20.00 8.55 16.04
C LYS A 87 -20.29 8.89 14.57
N PRO A 88 -20.05 7.95 13.63
CA PRO A 88 -20.35 8.15 12.22
C PRO A 88 -21.85 8.43 12.01
N VAL A 89 -22.14 9.25 11.00
CA VAL A 89 -23.51 9.62 10.61
C VAL A 89 -24.15 8.54 9.73
N GLY A 90 -25.48 8.51 9.70
CA GLY A 90 -26.24 7.60 8.84
C GLY A 90 -26.52 6.22 9.45
N GLY A 91 -27.13 5.35 8.65
CA GLY A 91 -27.53 4.00 9.06
C GLY A 91 -26.53 2.95 8.58
N PRO A 92 -26.18 1.95 9.40
CA PRO A 92 -25.25 0.90 9.02
C PRO A 92 -25.73 0.12 7.79
N LEU A 93 -24.80 -0.36 6.97
CA LEU A 93 -25.09 -1.36 5.94
C LEU A 93 -25.02 -2.78 6.53
N PRO A 94 -25.71 -3.76 5.92
CA PRO A 94 -25.47 -5.17 6.23
C PRO A 94 -24.00 -5.51 5.94
N ASN A 95 -23.29 -6.04 6.94
CA ASN A 95 -21.91 -6.48 6.78
C ASN A 95 -21.87 -8.01 6.69
N VAL A 96 -21.02 -8.53 5.80
CA VAL A 96 -20.78 -9.96 5.60
C VAL A 96 -19.30 -10.22 5.84
N ARG A 97 -18.95 -11.23 6.64
CA ARG A 97 -17.56 -11.67 6.78
C ARG A 97 -17.12 -12.39 5.50
N VAL A 98 -15.94 -12.05 5.00
CA VAL A 98 -15.41 -12.52 3.71
C VAL A 98 -14.51 -13.73 3.87
N ASN A 99 -13.62 -13.71 4.87
CA ASN A 99 -12.73 -14.82 5.22
C ASN A 99 -13.42 -15.79 6.21
N ASP A 100 -12.85 -16.99 6.36
CA ASP A 100 -13.27 -17.99 7.34
C ASP A 100 -12.21 -18.21 8.42
N PRO A 101 -12.35 -17.60 9.61
CA PRO A 101 -11.36 -17.72 10.70
C PRO A 101 -11.14 -19.15 11.19
N SER A 102 -12.05 -20.08 10.91
CA SER A 102 -11.84 -21.49 11.26
C SER A 102 -10.69 -22.13 10.46
N LYS A 103 -10.25 -21.49 9.37
CA LYS A 103 -9.10 -21.91 8.57
C LYS A 103 -7.76 -21.43 9.14
N ASP A 104 -7.78 -20.54 10.13
CA ASP A 104 -6.61 -20.00 10.83
C ASP A 104 -6.12 -20.96 11.91
N SER A 105 -5.56 -22.08 11.45
CA SER A 105 -5.32 -23.29 12.23
C SER A 105 -3.88 -23.83 12.18
N ASN A 106 -2.97 -23.18 11.43
CA ASN A 106 -1.65 -23.74 11.12
C ASN A 106 -0.61 -23.25 12.11
N GLN A 107 -0.68 -21.96 12.49
CA GLN A 107 0.18 -21.37 13.52
C GLN A 107 -0.63 -20.46 14.42
N ALA A 108 -0.29 -20.46 15.71
CA ALA A 108 -0.89 -19.51 16.65
C ALA A 108 -0.51 -18.09 16.23
N ASP A 109 -1.50 -17.20 16.27
CA ASP A 109 -1.39 -15.77 15.99
C ASP A 109 -1.05 -15.35 14.54
N GLN A 110 -0.90 -16.29 13.60
CA GLN A 110 -0.90 -15.96 12.16
C GLN A 110 -2.35 -15.96 11.64
N THR A 111 -3.08 -14.90 11.98
CA THR A 111 -4.52 -14.74 11.69
C THR A 111 -4.85 -13.36 11.14
N THR A 112 -3.86 -12.65 10.59
CA THR A 112 -4.07 -11.29 10.07
C THR A 112 -4.58 -11.37 8.64
N GLN A 113 -5.78 -10.84 8.42
CA GLN A 113 -6.23 -10.43 7.10
C GLN A 113 -6.33 -8.90 6.95
N SER A 114 -5.76 -8.37 5.87
CA SER A 114 -5.61 -6.91 5.66
C SER A 114 -5.46 -6.58 4.18
N GLU A 115 -5.40 -5.28 3.84
CA GLU A 115 -5.12 -4.80 2.47
C GLU A 115 -6.07 -5.42 1.43
N THR A 116 -7.32 -4.99 1.52
CA THR A 116 -8.39 -5.55 0.73
C THR A 116 -8.45 -4.95 -0.67
N SER A 117 -8.80 -5.77 -1.66
CA SER A 117 -9.14 -5.34 -3.01
C SER A 117 -10.31 -6.15 -3.57
N VAL A 118 -11.05 -5.60 -4.54
CA VAL A 118 -12.32 -6.15 -5.01
C VAL A 118 -12.37 -6.20 -6.54
N ALA A 119 -12.84 -7.32 -7.09
CA ALA A 119 -13.26 -7.45 -8.49
C ALA A 119 -14.74 -7.83 -8.58
N VAL A 120 -15.47 -7.28 -9.55
CA VAL A 120 -16.92 -7.49 -9.73
C VAL A 120 -17.23 -7.79 -11.19
N SER A 121 -17.93 -8.90 -11.43
CA SER A 121 -18.42 -9.31 -12.75
C SER A 121 -19.85 -9.85 -12.65
N GLY A 122 -20.83 -8.98 -12.94
CA GLY A 122 -22.23 -9.29 -12.73
C GLY A 122 -22.54 -9.53 -11.25
N SER A 123 -23.06 -10.72 -10.89
CA SER A 123 -23.26 -11.11 -9.48
C SER A 123 -22.04 -11.75 -8.83
N ASN A 124 -20.95 -11.96 -9.58
CA ASN A 124 -19.74 -12.52 -9.02
C ASN A 124 -18.89 -11.41 -8.41
N VAL A 125 -18.43 -11.63 -7.18
CA VAL A 125 -17.52 -10.75 -6.46
C VAL A 125 -16.33 -11.57 -6.00
N ALA A 126 -15.13 -11.08 -6.23
CA ALA A 126 -13.91 -11.60 -5.62
C ALA A 126 -13.30 -10.55 -4.71
N VAL A 127 -12.81 -10.96 -3.55
CA VAL A 127 -12.10 -10.10 -2.60
C VAL A 127 -10.73 -10.72 -2.34
N GLY A 128 -9.68 -9.97 -2.66
CA GLY A 128 -8.30 -10.31 -2.30
C GLY A 128 -7.92 -9.64 -0.99
N TYR A 129 -7.04 -10.29 -0.22
CA TYR A 129 -6.48 -9.77 1.01
C TYR A 129 -5.15 -10.46 1.34
N ASN A 130 -4.29 -9.78 2.09
CA ASN A 130 -3.18 -10.43 2.78
C ASN A 130 -3.73 -11.49 3.74
N ASP A 131 -3.12 -12.68 3.79
CA ASP A 131 -3.51 -13.77 4.68
C ASP A 131 -2.27 -14.45 5.28
N SER A 132 -1.95 -14.14 6.54
CA SER A 132 -0.69 -14.56 7.17
C SER A 132 -0.60 -16.05 7.48
N GLN A 133 -1.74 -16.72 7.61
CA GLN A 133 -1.93 -18.10 8.09
C GLN A 133 -1.18 -19.18 7.28
N ARG A 134 -0.76 -18.89 6.04
CA ARG A 134 -0.02 -19.84 5.19
C ARG A 134 1.46 -19.47 4.98
N THR A 135 2.02 -18.58 5.78
CA THR A 135 3.41 -18.15 5.60
C THR A 135 4.41 -19.01 6.35
N LEU A 136 4.11 -19.35 7.61
CA LEU A 136 5.07 -19.85 8.61
C LEU A 136 6.18 -18.82 8.95
N LEU A 137 6.96 -19.09 10.00
CA LEU A 137 8.08 -18.23 10.40
C LEU A 137 9.30 -18.31 9.46
N PHE A 138 9.40 -19.39 8.68
CA PHE A 138 10.44 -19.60 7.69
C PHE A 138 9.77 -19.99 6.37
N LEU A 139 10.14 -19.30 5.30
CA LEU A 139 9.54 -19.48 4.00
C LEU A 139 9.89 -20.86 3.43
N THR A 140 8.85 -21.52 2.93
CA THR A 140 8.92 -22.79 2.20
C THR A 140 8.39 -22.57 0.79
N ALA A 141 8.53 -23.57 -0.09
CA ALA A 141 7.97 -23.53 -1.44
C ALA A 141 6.43 -23.44 -1.47
N ALA A 142 5.76 -23.73 -0.35
CA ALA A 142 4.31 -23.64 -0.20
C ALA A 142 3.85 -22.39 0.57
N SER A 143 4.78 -21.56 1.06
CA SER A 143 4.40 -20.34 1.76
C SER A 143 3.66 -19.38 0.81
N ASN A 144 2.64 -18.72 1.32
CA ASN A 144 1.76 -17.86 0.51
C ASN A 144 1.03 -16.86 1.42
N LEU A 145 0.99 -15.57 1.04
CA LEU A 145 0.26 -14.51 1.75
C LEU A 145 -0.93 -13.95 0.98
N SER A 146 -1.20 -14.43 -0.23
CA SER A 146 -2.22 -13.88 -1.12
C SER A 146 -3.53 -14.66 -0.99
N GLY A 147 -4.39 -14.21 -0.08
CA GLY A 147 -5.72 -14.76 0.20
C GLY A 147 -6.78 -14.28 -0.80
N VAL A 148 -7.80 -15.10 -1.01
CA VAL A 148 -8.95 -14.76 -1.86
C VAL A 148 -10.24 -15.43 -1.40
N SER A 149 -11.33 -14.68 -1.44
CA SER A 149 -12.70 -15.17 -1.28
C SER A 149 -13.55 -14.82 -2.50
N SER A 150 -14.58 -15.63 -2.75
CA SER A 150 -15.52 -15.40 -3.85
C SER A 150 -16.97 -15.45 -3.40
N SER A 151 -17.82 -14.72 -4.11
CA SER A 151 -19.26 -14.69 -3.96
C SER A 151 -19.90 -14.79 -5.34
N THR A 152 -21.05 -15.47 -5.45
CA THR A 152 -21.84 -15.56 -6.69
C THR A 152 -23.20 -14.86 -6.59
N ASP A 153 -23.52 -14.30 -5.42
CA ASP A 153 -24.83 -13.71 -5.09
C ASP A 153 -24.75 -12.19 -4.85
N GLY A 154 -23.73 -11.54 -5.40
CA GLY A 154 -23.50 -10.10 -5.29
C GLY A 154 -22.90 -9.67 -3.95
N GLY A 155 -22.20 -10.58 -3.25
CA GLY A 155 -21.56 -10.32 -1.96
C GLY A 155 -22.48 -10.51 -0.75
N GLN A 156 -23.61 -11.23 -0.89
CA GLN A 156 -24.48 -11.57 0.24
C GLN A 156 -23.89 -12.72 1.07
N THR A 157 -23.21 -13.65 0.42
CA THR A 157 -22.43 -14.71 1.06
C THR A 157 -21.07 -14.88 0.37
N PHE A 158 -20.06 -15.29 1.13
CA PHE A 158 -18.71 -15.56 0.63
C PHE A 158 -18.28 -16.98 0.93
N THR A 159 -17.50 -17.54 0.00
CA THR A 159 -16.70 -18.74 0.20
C THR A 159 -15.24 -18.33 0.22
N ASP A 160 -14.59 -18.55 1.35
CA ASP A 160 -13.14 -18.44 1.48
C ASP A 160 -12.48 -19.49 0.56
N GLY A 161 -11.69 -19.01 -0.41
CA GLY A 161 -10.98 -19.81 -1.39
C GLY A 161 -9.58 -20.25 -0.94
N GLY A 162 -9.12 -19.78 0.21
CA GLY A 162 -7.72 -19.87 0.63
C GLY A 162 -6.84 -18.98 -0.22
N THR A 163 -5.78 -19.54 -0.79
CA THR A 163 -4.73 -18.78 -1.48
C THR A 163 -4.72 -19.03 -2.98
N ILE A 164 -4.31 -18.04 -3.77
CA ILE A 164 -4.04 -18.25 -5.20
C ILE A 164 -2.82 -19.16 -5.42
N PRO A 165 -2.75 -19.97 -6.50
CA PRO A 165 -1.67 -20.95 -6.68
C PRO A 165 -0.28 -20.32 -6.90
N ASN A 166 0.73 -20.81 -6.18
CA ASN A 166 2.14 -20.46 -6.41
C ASN A 166 2.63 -20.97 -7.78
N ALA A 167 3.41 -20.16 -8.49
CA ALA A 167 4.20 -20.61 -9.63
C ALA A 167 5.44 -21.42 -9.18
N PRO A 168 6.03 -22.28 -10.02
CA PRO A 168 7.24 -23.02 -9.65
C PRO A 168 8.39 -22.10 -9.19
N ALA A 169 8.99 -22.44 -8.04
CA ALA A 169 10.07 -21.67 -7.39
C ALA A 169 9.69 -20.22 -7.00
N LYS A 170 8.38 -19.94 -6.86
CA LYS A 170 7.87 -18.61 -6.51
C LYS A 170 6.80 -18.71 -5.44
N ASN A 171 6.74 -17.72 -4.56
CA ASN A 171 5.66 -17.57 -3.60
C ASN A 171 4.86 -16.31 -3.88
N ASN A 172 3.54 -16.43 -3.89
CA ASN A 172 2.64 -15.28 -3.85
C ASN A 172 2.73 -14.65 -2.46
N PHE A 173 2.99 -13.35 -2.40
CA PHE A 173 3.56 -12.70 -1.24
C PHE A 173 2.68 -11.59 -0.67
N GLY A 174 1.44 -11.42 -1.15
CA GLY A 174 0.48 -10.45 -0.63
C GLY A 174 0.42 -9.15 -1.44
N ASP A 175 -0.11 -8.11 -0.79
CA ASP A 175 -0.48 -6.79 -1.31
C ASP A 175 -1.41 -6.85 -2.52
N PRO A 176 -2.56 -7.55 -2.43
CA PRO A 176 -3.31 -7.89 -3.62
C PRO A 176 -4.08 -6.70 -4.19
N TRP A 177 -4.06 -6.57 -5.52
CA TRP A 177 -4.92 -5.66 -6.26
C TRP A 177 -5.76 -6.38 -7.33
N LEU A 178 -7.08 -6.31 -7.20
CA LEU A 178 -8.01 -6.95 -8.12
C LEU A 178 -8.65 -5.94 -9.10
N ALA A 179 -8.81 -6.38 -10.34
CA ALA A 179 -9.54 -5.65 -11.37
C ALA A 179 -10.41 -6.59 -12.22
N THR A 180 -11.49 -6.08 -12.81
CA THR A 180 -12.30 -6.82 -13.77
C THR A 180 -12.29 -6.12 -15.12
N ASP A 181 -12.00 -6.86 -16.18
CA ASP A 181 -12.07 -6.31 -17.53
C ASP A 181 -13.49 -6.30 -18.10
N SER A 182 -13.67 -5.66 -19.25
CA SER A 182 -14.98 -5.53 -19.90
C SER A 182 -15.56 -6.86 -20.42
N SER A 183 -14.78 -7.96 -20.41
CA SER A 183 -15.27 -9.31 -20.73
C SER A 183 -15.79 -10.06 -19.50
N GLY A 184 -15.60 -9.48 -18.32
CA GLY A 184 -15.93 -10.11 -17.04
C GLY A 184 -14.83 -11.02 -16.49
N THR A 185 -13.64 -11.02 -17.10
CA THR A 185 -12.45 -11.71 -16.57
C THR A 185 -11.91 -10.91 -15.40
N MET A 186 -11.64 -11.59 -14.28
CA MET A 186 -11.04 -11.00 -13.10
C MET A 186 -9.54 -11.25 -13.09
N TYR A 187 -8.77 -10.26 -12.68
CA TYR A 187 -7.32 -10.33 -12.54
C TYR A 187 -6.94 -10.01 -11.10
N TYR A 188 -5.88 -10.66 -10.62
CA TYR A 188 -5.33 -10.54 -9.27
C TYR A 188 -3.84 -10.24 -9.43
N SER A 189 -3.47 -8.97 -9.27
CA SER A 189 -2.08 -8.59 -9.12
C SER A 189 -1.67 -8.72 -7.65
N ASN A 190 -0.39 -9.01 -7.44
CA ASN A 190 0.21 -9.16 -6.13
C ASN A 190 1.74 -9.14 -6.23
N LEU A 191 2.40 -9.07 -5.08
CA LEU A 191 3.82 -9.30 -4.96
C LEU A 191 4.15 -10.80 -5.08
N VAL A 192 5.26 -11.12 -5.74
CA VAL A 192 5.73 -12.49 -6.01
C VAL A 192 7.22 -12.59 -5.69
N LEU A 193 7.57 -13.38 -4.67
CA LEU A 193 8.97 -13.65 -4.32
C LEU A 193 9.53 -14.76 -5.22
N ASP A 194 10.53 -14.45 -6.04
CA ASP A 194 11.25 -15.44 -6.85
C ASP A 194 12.44 -16.02 -6.06
N PHE A 195 12.41 -17.31 -5.72
CA PHE A 195 13.48 -17.94 -4.94
C PHE A 195 14.81 -18.11 -5.70
N SER A 196 14.79 -18.03 -7.03
CA SER A 196 16.00 -18.18 -7.84
C SER A 196 16.91 -16.96 -7.76
N SER A 197 16.34 -15.75 -7.84
CA SER A 197 17.07 -14.48 -7.70
C SER A 197 16.97 -13.91 -6.27
N PHE A 198 15.92 -14.29 -5.55
CA PHE A 198 15.43 -13.64 -4.34
C PHE A 198 14.96 -12.19 -4.61
N SER A 199 14.39 -11.95 -5.78
CA SER A 199 13.75 -10.68 -6.14
C SER A 199 12.29 -10.70 -5.74
N LEU A 200 11.77 -9.58 -5.25
CA LEU A 200 10.34 -9.38 -5.09
C LEU A 200 9.79 -8.73 -6.36
N LEU A 201 8.94 -9.44 -7.07
CA LEU A 201 8.35 -9.06 -8.36
C LEU A 201 6.88 -8.70 -8.18
N VAL A 202 6.26 -8.17 -9.24
CA VAL A 202 4.80 -8.14 -9.39
C VAL A 202 4.38 -9.29 -10.30
N GLY A 203 3.22 -9.90 -10.05
CA GLY A 203 2.69 -10.96 -10.92
C GLY A 203 1.18 -11.00 -10.92
N VAL A 204 0.61 -11.37 -12.07
CA VAL A 204 -0.85 -11.31 -12.30
C VAL A 204 -1.42 -12.70 -12.54
N ALA A 205 -2.36 -13.10 -11.69
CA ALA A 205 -3.22 -14.26 -11.91
C ALA A 205 -4.55 -13.84 -12.54
N LYS A 206 -5.26 -14.79 -13.18
CA LYS A 206 -6.58 -14.54 -13.78
C LYS A 206 -7.60 -15.59 -13.41
N SER A 207 -8.87 -15.16 -13.37
CA SER A 207 -10.04 -15.99 -13.17
C SER A 207 -11.10 -15.69 -14.23
N THR A 208 -11.64 -16.76 -14.83
CA THR A 208 -12.74 -16.70 -15.82
C THR A 208 -14.02 -17.35 -15.30
N ASP A 209 -14.07 -17.71 -14.02
CA ASP A 209 -15.19 -18.43 -13.39
C ASP A 209 -15.80 -17.68 -12.20
N GLY A 210 -15.64 -16.34 -12.19
CA GLY A 210 -16.18 -15.46 -11.17
C GLY A 210 -15.36 -15.42 -9.88
N GLY A 211 -14.04 -15.62 -9.97
CA GLY A 211 -13.12 -15.55 -8.84
C GLY A 211 -13.03 -16.85 -8.02
N LYS A 212 -13.64 -17.94 -8.48
CA LYS A 212 -13.65 -19.24 -7.76
C LYS A 212 -12.31 -19.95 -7.89
N THR A 213 -11.72 -19.93 -9.08
CA THR A 213 -10.39 -20.48 -9.34
C THR A 213 -9.52 -19.47 -10.06
N TRP A 214 -8.22 -19.56 -9.82
CA TRP A 214 -7.21 -18.65 -10.32
C TRP A 214 -6.07 -19.41 -10.98
N SER A 215 -5.53 -18.85 -12.06
CA SER A 215 -4.24 -19.30 -12.59
C SER A 215 -3.12 -19.06 -11.56
N GLN A 216 -1.95 -19.63 -11.82
CA GLN A 216 -0.73 -19.13 -11.19
C GLN A 216 -0.52 -17.66 -11.59
N ALA A 217 0.05 -16.86 -10.70
CA ALA A 217 0.45 -15.50 -11.02
C ALA A 217 1.60 -15.53 -12.03
N ASN A 218 1.39 -14.96 -13.21
CA ASN A 218 2.44 -14.80 -14.21
C ASN A 218 3.29 -13.58 -13.82
N PRO A 219 4.58 -13.76 -13.48
CA PRO A 219 5.43 -12.64 -13.08
C PRO A 219 5.61 -11.66 -14.23
N ILE A 220 5.48 -10.37 -13.92
CA ILE A 220 5.87 -9.30 -14.81
C ILE A 220 7.41 -9.21 -14.77
N PRO A 221 8.11 -9.24 -15.92
CA PRO A 221 9.55 -9.06 -15.94
C PRO A 221 9.94 -7.75 -15.24
N PRO A 222 10.97 -7.71 -14.40
CA PRO A 222 11.36 -6.45 -13.78
C PRO A 222 11.90 -5.46 -14.84
N PRO A 223 11.75 -4.14 -14.64
CA PRO A 223 12.31 -3.13 -15.54
C PRO A 223 13.84 -3.27 -15.70
N PRO A 224 14.43 -2.79 -16.81
CA PRO A 224 15.88 -2.84 -17.03
C PRO A 224 16.70 -2.10 -15.94
N GLY A 225 17.97 -2.49 -15.75
CA GLY A 225 18.88 -1.83 -14.80
C GLY A 225 18.76 -2.33 -13.37
N ASN A 226 18.70 -3.65 -13.22
CA ASN A 226 18.47 -4.36 -11.96
C ASN A 226 19.52 -5.45 -11.67
N GLU A 227 20.70 -5.34 -12.28
CA GLU A 227 21.74 -6.37 -12.29
C GLU A 227 22.27 -6.70 -10.87
N LEU A 228 22.04 -5.80 -9.91
CA LEU A 228 22.48 -5.93 -8.52
C LEU A 228 21.34 -6.25 -7.53
N GLY A 229 20.12 -6.45 -8.03
CA GLY A 229 18.94 -6.76 -7.22
C GLY A 229 17.72 -5.96 -7.65
N TYR A 230 16.56 -6.46 -7.24
CA TYR A 230 15.25 -5.88 -7.53
C TYR A 230 14.27 -6.18 -6.40
N SER A 231 13.48 -5.18 -6.03
CA SER A 231 12.35 -5.32 -5.12
C SER A 231 11.25 -4.38 -5.56
N ALA A 232 10.08 -4.92 -5.89
CA ALA A 232 8.83 -4.17 -5.99
C ALA A 232 8.14 -4.08 -4.62
N ASP A 233 7.23 -3.12 -4.50
CA ASP A 233 6.31 -2.95 -3.38
C ASP A 233 5.03 -2.24 -3.87
N LYS A 234 3.89 -2.50 -3.21
CA LYS A 234 2.57 -1.88 -3.46
C LYS A 234 2.13 -1.87 -4.91
N ASP A 235 1.83 -3.04 -5.46
CA ASP A 235 1.20 -3.10 -6.77
C ASP A 235 -0.25 -2.61 -6.76
N ALA A 236 -0.64 -2.01 -7.88
CA ALA A 236 -2.01 -1.59 -8.16
C ALA A 236 -2.29 -1.76 -9.65
N MET A 237 -3.51 -2.20 -9.99
CA MET A 237 -3.87 -2.58 -11.36
C MET A 237 -5.22 -2.01 -11.78
N VAL A 238 -5.31 -1.57 -13.04
CA VAL A 238 -6.55 -1.17 -13.69
C VAL A 238 -6.74 -1.92 -15.00
N ALA A 239 -7.95 -2.40 -15.24
CA ALA A 239 -8.36 -2.96 -16.52
C ALA A 239 -9.06 -1.89 -17.37
N ALA A 240 -8.52 -1.61 -18.55
CA ALA A 240 -8.99 -0.57 -19.47
C ALA A 240 -9.65 -1.17 -20.72
N GLY A 241 -10.36 -2.28 -20.54
CA GLY A 241 -10.98 -3.08 -21.61
C GLY A 241 -10.54 -4.55 -21.56
N ALA A 242 -11.19 -5.40 -22.35
CA ALA A 242 -10.92 -6.84 -22.39
C ALA A 242 -9.43 -7.13 -22.65
N GLY A 243 -8.77 -7.77 -21.69
CA GLY A 243 -7.34 -8.10 -21.75
C GLY A 243 -6.37 -6.91 -21.76
N ASN A 244 -6.86 -5.67 -21.65
CA ASN A 244 -6.05 -4.45 -21.65
C ASN A 244 -5.78 -4.03 -20.20
N LEU A 245 -4.58 -4.26 -19.69
CA LEU A 245 -4.23 -4.10 -18.27
C LEU A 245 -3.08 -3.13 -18.11
N TYR A 246 -3.19 -2.26 -17.10
CA TYR A 246 -2.09 -1.47 -16.59
C TYR A 246 -1.84 -1.84 -15.14
N ASP A 247 -0.60 -2.20 -14.83
CA ASP A 247 -0.15 -2.59 -13.50
C ASP A 247 1.03 -1.70 -13.12
N THR A 248 0.97 -1.09 -11.95
CA THR A 248 1.94 -0.11 -11.47
C THR A 248 2.32 -0.42 -10.03
N TRP A 249 3.54 -0.07 -9.66
CA TRP A 249 4.09 -0.37 -8.34
C TRP A 249 5.21 0.62 -8.03
N ASP A 250 5.70 0.64 -6.79
CA ASP A 250 6.96 1.28 -6.46
C ASP A 250 8.11 0.26 -6.42
N ASP A 251 9.30 0.64 -6.89
CA ASP A 251 10.44 -0.28 -6.96
C ASP A 251 11.73 0.29 -6.39
N PHE A 252 12.65 -0.63 -6.08
CA PHE A 252 14.05 -0.34 -5.82
C PHE A 252 14.93 -1.00 -6.88
N THR A 253 15.60 -0.18 -7.68
CA THR A 253 16.59 -0.58 -8.69
C THR A 253 17.94 0.01 -8.40
N THR A 254 18.99 -0.61 -8.92
CA THR A 254 20.36 -0.28 -8.52
C THR A 254 21.31 -0.31 -9.71
N THR A 255 22.13 0.74 -9.85
CA THR A 255 23.16 0.84 -10.88
C THR A 255 24.56 0.97 -10.29
N PHE A 256 25.56 0.45 -10.99
CA PHE A 256 26.97 0.60 -10.64
C PHE A 256 27.82 0.88 -11.89
N ASP A 257 28.61 1.96 -11.86
CA ASP A 257 29.59 2.27 -12.90
C ASP A 257 30.99 1.81 -12.47
N SER A 258 31.49 0.75 -13.12
CA SER A 258 32.81 0.18 -12.83
C SER A 258 33.99 1.10 -13.14
N ASN A 259 33.80 2.13 -13.98
CA ASN A 259 34.87 3.08 -14.30
C ASN A 259 35.09 4.09 -13.19
N THR A 260 33.99 4.64 -12.67
CA THR A 260 33.98 5.70 -11.65
C THR A 260 33.85 5.17 -10.23
N GLY A 261 33.30 3.96 -10.06
CA GLY A 261 32.93 3.39 -8.77
C GLY A 261 31.60 3.94 -8.23
N VAL A 262 30.87 4.73 -9.02
CA VAL A 262 29.59 5.33 -8.59
C VAL A 262 28.53 4.25 -8.48
N PHE A 263 27.81 4.31 -7.38
CA PHE A 263 26.74 3.39 -7.02
C PHE A 263 25.48 4.19 -6.68
N THR A 264 24.34 3.85 -7.27
CA THR A 264 23.08 4.58 -7.05
C THR A 264 21.91 3.61 -6.90
N VAL A 265 21.10 3.83 -5.87
CA VAL A 265 19.80 3.18 -5.70
C VAL A 265 18.71 4.16 -6.05
N TYR A 266 17.77 3.72 -6.87
CA TYR A 266 16.61 4.48 -7.28
C TYR A 266 15.35 3.96 -6.60
N SER A 267 14.44 4.86 -6.28
CA SER A 267 13.04 4.56 -6.09
C SER A 267 12.29 4.93 -7.38
N GLY A 268 11.62 3.96 -7.99
CA GLY A 268 10.93 4.15 -9.27
C GLY A 268 9.44 3.91 -9.19
N LEU A 269 8.74 4.38 -10.23
CA LEU A 269 7.33 4.09 -10.52
C LEU A 269 7.18 3.40 -11.87
N PRO A 270 7.39 2.08 -11.97
CA PRO A 270 7.11 1.33 -13.18
C PRO A 270 5.62 1.31 -13.53
N VAL A 271 5.34 1.36 -14.83
CA VAL A 271 4.02 1.10 -15.41
C VAL A 271 4.17 -0.01 -16.44
N ALA A 272 3.57 -1.16 -16.16
CA ALA A 272 3.47 -2.28 -17.08
C ALA A 272 2.14 -2.25 -17.82
N HIS A 273 2.18 -2.50 -19.13
CA HIS A 273 1.02 -2.54 -20.00
C HIS A 273 0.93 -3.90 -20.70
N SER A 274 -0.23 -4.55 -20.60
CA SER A 274 -0.57 -5.79 -21.29
C SER A 274 -1.80 -5.57 -22.18
N THR A 275 -1.80 -6.21 -23.35
CA THR A 275 -2.93 -6.19 -24.31
C THR A 275 -3.54 -7.56 -24.56
N ASP A 276 -3.07 -8.59 -23.84
CA ASP A 276 -3.43 -10.00 -24.02
C ASP A 276 -3.85 -10.69 -22.71
N GLY A 277 -4.25 -9.91 -21.70
CA GLY A 277 -4.77 -10.43 -20.43
C GLY A 277 -3.70 -11.14 -19.63
N SER A 278 -2.59 -10.44 -19.37
CA SER A 278 -1.41 -10.83 -18.57
C SER A 278 -0.45 -11.85 -19.20
N GLY A 279 -0.53 -12.08 -20.51
CA GLY A 279 0.38 -12.96 -21.23
C GLY A 279 1.74 -12.32 -21.52
N SER A 280 1.74 -11.06 -21.94
CA SER A 280 2.92 -10.27 -22.26
C SER A 280 2.80 -8.82 -21.76
N TRP A 281 3.95 -8.19 -21.51
CA TRP A 281 4.06 -6.88 -20.88
C TRP A 281 5.11 -6.01 -21.57
N SER A 282 4.78 -4.74 -21.80
CA SER A 282 5.76 -3.65 -22.00
C SER A 282 5.83 -2.81 -20.75
N ILE A 283 7.01 -2.28 -20.41
CA ILE A 283 7.21 -1.54 -19.16
C ILE A 283 7.96 -0.25 -19.42
N ALA A 284 7.47 0.84 -18.83
CA ALA A 284 8.15 2.14 -18.77
C ALA A 284 8.15 2.66 -17.33
N TYR A 285 9.03 3.60 -17.02
CA TYR A 285 8.94 4.33 -15.76
C TYR A 285 8.14 5.61 -15.97
N ALA A 286 7.13 5.84 -15.13
CA ALA A 286 6.52 7.17 -14.98
C ALA A 286 7.55 8.17 -14.44
N ASP A 287 8.29 7.76 -13.41
CA ASP A 287 9.46 8.50 -12.93
C ASP A 287 10.46 7.61 -12.19
N LYS A 288 11.68 8.14 -11.98
CA LYS A 288 12.70 7.57 -11.11
C LYS A 288 13.35 8.66 -10.27
N ALA A 289 13.37 8.48 -8.97
CA ALA A 289 14.04 9.35 -8.02
C ALA A 289 15.28 8.64 -7.42
N VAL A 290 16.30 9.40 -7.06
CA VAL A 290 17.47 8.85 -6.36
C VAL A 290 17.09 8.65 -4.90
N LEU A 291 17.07 7.39 -4.46
CA LEU A 291 16.91 7.07 -3.04
C LEU A 291 18.19 7.37 -2.28
N PHE A 292 19.34 6.95 -2.82
CA PHE A 292 20.65 7.40 -2.36
C PHE A 292 21.72 7.09 -3.39
N SER A 293 22.84 7.80 -3.33
CA SER A 293 23.99 7.58 -4.20
C SER A 293 25.29 7.66 -3.41
N PHE A 294 26.26 6.85 -3.83
CA PHE A 294 27.64 6.90 -3.35
C PHE A 294 28.56 7.16 -4.54
N ASP A 295 29.25 8.28 -4.50
CA ASP A 295 30.28 8.64 -5.48
C ASP A 295 31.61 8.74 -4.74
N PRO A 296 32.55 7.79 -4.93
CA PRO A 296 33.83 7.80 -4.23
C PRO A 296 34.72 9.00 -4.60
N ASN A 297 34.36 9.76 -5.63
CA ASN A 297 35.10 10.91 -6.12
C ASN A 297 34.50 12.25 -5.66
N LYS A 298 33.43 12.23 -4.85
CA LYS A 298 32.75 13.43 -4.34
C LYS A 298 32.54 13.37 -2.82
N PRO A 299 32.32 14.53 -2.17
CA PRO A 299 31.80 14.56 -0.80
C PRO A 299 30.46 13.80 -0.69
N PRO A 300 30.11 13.28 0.50
CA PRO A 300 28.82 12.63 0.73
C PRO A 300 27.64 13.55 0.42
N ASP A 301 26.62 12.97 -0.22
CA ASP A 301 25.31 13.59 -0.46
C ASP A 301 24.27 12.86 0.40
N CYS A 302 23.53 13.61 1.22
CA CYS A 302 22.49 13.04 2.09
C CYS A 302 21.08 13.31 1.57
N SER A 303 20.95 13.77 0.32
CA SER A 303 19.67 13.91 -0.35
C SER A 303 19.06 12.54 -0.63
N PHE A 304 17.74 12.43 -0.48
CA PHE A 304 17.00 11.23 -0.81
C PHE A 304 15.59 11.59 -1.23
N HIS A 305 15.04 10.80 -2.15
CA HIS A 305 13.65 10.89 -2.59
C HIS A 305 13.11 9.49 -2.84
N GLN A 306 11.85 9.28 -2.47
CA GLN A 306 11.15 8.02 -2.65
C GLN A 306 9.71 8.26 -3.11
N TYR A 307 9.25 7.37 -3.98
CA TYR A 307 7.84 7.18 -4.29
C TYR A 307 7.27 6.01 -3.49
N ILE A 308 5.99 6.09 -3.13
CA ILE A 308 5.25 4.98 -2.52
C ILE A 308 3.76 5.07 -2.83
N GLY A 309 3.12 3.90 -2.99
CA GLY A 309 1.67 3.79 -3.22
C GLY A 309 1.29 4.22 -4.62
N ALA A 310 1.88 3.52 -5.59
CA ALA A 310 1.50 3.58 -6.99
C ALA A 310 -0.02 3.41 -7.17
N MET A 311 -0.61 4.23 -8.04
CA MET A 311 -2.06 4.28 -8.25
C MET A 311 -2.39 4.58 -9.70
N PRO A 312 -2.79 3.57 -10.49
CA PRO A 312 -3.06 3.76 -11.90
C PRO A 312 -4.51 4.17 -12.15
N LEU A 313 -4.72 4.93 -13.22
CA LEU A 313 -6.05 5.23 -13.76
C LEU A 313 -5.96 5.37 -15.28
N VAL A 314 -6.88 4.74 -16.02
CA VAL A 314 -7.03 5.00 -17.46
C VAL A 314 -8.27 5.83 -17.69
N ALA A 315 -8.10 7.03 -18.23
CA ALA A 315 -9.22 7.90 -18.58
C ALA A 315 -9.93 7.41 -19.85
N ALA A 316 -11.15 7.89 -20.06
CA ALA A 316 -11.99 7.47 -21.19
C ALA A 316 -11.39 7.81 -22.57
N ASP A 317 -10.46 8.76 -22.65
CA ASP A 317 -9.73 9.11 -23.87
C ASP A 317 -8.49 8.23 -24.12
N GLY A 318 -8.23 7.26 -23.23
CA GLY A 318 -7.08 6.36 -23.29
C GLY A 318 -5.82 6.91 -22.63
N THR A 319 -5.85 8.11 -22.04
CA THR A 319 -4.72 8.63 -21.25
C THR A 319 -4.51 7.77 -20.01
N VAL A 320 -3.26 7.34 -19.82
CA VAL A 320 -2.83 6.56 -18.66
C VAL A 320 -2.25 7.52 -17.64
N TYR A 321 -2.81 7.50 -16.45
CA TYR A 321 -2.33 8.24 -15.29
C TYR A 321 -1.73 7.28 -14.28
N GLU A 322 -0.70 7.77 -13.61
CA GLU A 322 -0.08 7.14 -12.45
C GLU A 322 0.07 8.21 -11.38
N ALA A 323 -0.38 7.95 -10.16
CA ALA A 323 -0.16 8.83 -9.02
C ALA A 323 0.60 8.11 -7.91
N ALA A 324 1.32 8.86 -7.09
CA ALA A 324 2.03 8.33 -5.93
C ALA A 324 2.32 9.43 -4.91
N LEU A 325 2.45 9.02 -3.66
CA LEU A 325 3.08 9.84 -2.62
C LEU A 325 4.58 9.89 -2.88
N LYS A 326 5.13 11.10 -2.94
CA LYS A 326 6.58 11.35 -2.99
C LYS A 326 7.03 11.98 -1.70
N PHE A 327 8.16 11.54 -1.17
CA PHE A 327 8.78 12.20 -0.04
C PHE A 327 10.30 12.22 -0.14
N GLY A 328 10.90 13.22 0.48
CA GLY A 328 12.35 13.40 0.40
C GLY A 328 12.86 14.69 1.00
N ALA A 329 14.18 14.83 0.94
CA ALA A 329 14.90 16.04 1.32
C ALA A 329 16.11 16.23 0.39
N ASP A 330 16.34 17.48 -0.02
CA ASP A 330 17.55 17.89 -0.75
C ASP A 330 18.60 18.40 0.26
N ASP A 331 19.48 17.51 0.73
CA ASP A 331 20.54 17.82 1.70
C ASP A 331 21.94 17.42 1.18
N PRO A 332 22.43 18.08 0.11
CA PRO A 332 23.68 17.71 -0.57
C PRO A 332 24.94 17.87 0.28
N ASN A 333 24.84 18.53 1.44
CA ASN A 333 25.96 18.76 2.36
C ASN A 333 25.78 18.05 3.70
N CYS A 334 24.80 17.14 3.84
CA CYS A 334 24.57 16.38 5.06
C CYS A 334 24.44 17.27 6.31
N THR A 335 23.69 18.35 6.20
CA THR A 335 23.42 19.27 7.32
C THR A 335 22.45 18.68 8.32
N PHE A 336 21.59 17.76 7.86
CA PHE A 336 20.47 17.15 8.57
C PHE A 336 19.50 18.19 9.15
N ALA A 337 19.51 19.41 8.63
CA ALA A 337 18.61 20.48 9.05
C ALA A 337 17.45 20.68 8.07
N VAL A 338 17.54 20.09 6.88
CA VAL A 338 16.51 20.16 5.84
C VAL A 338 15.32 19.29 6.26
N PRO A 339 14.11 19.86 6.38
CA PRO A 339 12.92 19.06 6.69
C PRO A 339 12.59 18.13 5.52
N ILE A 340 12.05 16.97 5.85
CA ILE A 340 11.47 16.08 4.84
C ILE A 340 10.16 16.70 4.35
N THR A 341 9.96 16.67 3.04
CA THR A 341 8.71 17.04 2.37
C THR A 341 7.93 15.77 2.01
N GLU A 342 6.61 15.85 2.11
CA GLU A 342 5.66 14.85 1.59
C GLU A 342 4.79 15.56 0.54
N GLU A 343 4.60 14.95 -0.61
CA GLU A 343 3.97 15.57 -1.78
C GLU A 343 3.16 14.54 -2.56
N GLU A 344 1.96 14.89 -3.01
CA GLU A 344 1.20 14.09 -3.96
C GLU A 344 1.60 14.42 -5.39
N TRP A 345 1.86 13.41 -6.22
CA TRP A 345 2.28 13.58 -7.62
C TRP A 345 1.39 12.79 -8.59
N ILE A 346 1.24 13.33 -9.79
CA ILE A 346 0.61 12.63 -10.91
C ILE A 346 1.47 12.72 -12.17
N PHE A 347 1.51 11.61 -12.90
CA PHE A 347 2.19 11.40 -14.15
C PHE A 347 1.18 11.03 -15.23
N ALA A 348 1.35 11.50 -16.46
CA ALA A 348 0.42 11.18 -17.55
C ALA A 348 1.15 10.72 -18.82
N SER A 349 0.59 9.69 -19.45
CA SER A 349 1.00 9.14 -20.73
C SER A 349 -0.16 9.17 -21.72
N HIS A 350 0.12 9.68 -22.92
CA HIS A 350 -0.83 9.73 -24.05
C HIS A 350 -0.47 8.73 -25.16
N ASP A 351 0.47 7.82 -24.92
CA ASP A 351 0.97 6.82 -25.87
C ASP A 351 0.83 5.39 -25.35
N GLY A 352 -0.17 5.17 -24.47
CA GLY A 352 -0.49 3.86 -23.92
C GLY A 352 0.49 3.39 -22.84
N GLY A 353 1.11 4.29 -22.09
CA GLY A 353 2.04 3.98 -21.01
C GLY A 353 3.51 3.84 -21.45
N GLN A 354 3.87 4.27 -22.66
CA GLN A 354 5.26 4.16 -23.15
C GLN A 354 6.14 5.33 -22.68
N THR A 355 5.59 6.53 -22.62
CA THR A 355 6.28 7.73 -22.11
C THR A 355 5.38 8.59 -21.22
N PHE A 356 5.99 9.22 -20.21
CA PHE A 356 5.30 10.08 -19.23
C PHE A 356 5.90 11.50 -19.22
N PRO A 357 5.62 12.32 -20.25
CA PRO A 357 6.18 13.67 -20.35
C PRO A 357 5.59 14.66 -19.34
N GLN A 358 4.36 14.42 -18.87
CA GLN A 358 3.70 15.24 -17.85
C GLN A 358 4.02 14.68 -16.46
N LYS A 359 4.62 15.53 -15.61
CA LYS A 359 4.93 15.23 -14.20
C LYS A 359 4.51 16.44 -13.37
N VAL A 360 3.46 16.28 -12.56
CA VAL A 360 2.83 17.41 -11.87
C VAL A 360 2.70 17.08 -10.39
N LYS A 361 3.23 17.96 -9.53
CA LYS A 361 2.88 17.97 -8.12
C LYS A 361 1.43 18.44 -7.95
N ILE A 362 0.60 17.60 -7.34
CA ILE A 362 -0.78 17.93 -6.97
C ILE A 362 -0.79 18.86 -5.76
N ALA A 363 -0.07 18.48 -4.69
CA ALA A 363 -0.10 19.16 -3.40
C ALA A 363 1.12 18.86 -2.54
N ASP A 364 1.43 19.76 -1.59
CA ASP A 364 2.19 19.39 -0.39
C ASP A 364 1.23 18.67 0.58
N VAL A 365 1.75 17.68 1.31
CA VAL A 365 0.99 16.86 2.25
C VAL A 365 1.44 17.14 3.68
N SER A 366 0.48 17.21 4.60
CA SER A 366 0.75 17.30 6.04
C SER A 366 0.61 15.94 6.72
N PRO A 367 1.57 15.47 7.53
CA PRO A 367 1.50 14.16 8.18
C PRO A 367 0.29 14.04 9.11
N SER A 368 -0.59 13.08 8.82
CA SER A 368 -1.89 12.87 9.49
C SER A 368 -1.79 12.50 10.97
N THR A 369 -0.63 11.97 11.35
CA THR A 369 -0.34 11.49 12.70
C THR A 369 0.49 12.48 13.51
N GLY A 370 0.79 13.65 12.96
CA GLY A 370 1.65 14.68 13.58
C GLY A 370 3.15 14.37 13.51
N SER A 371 3.51 13.24 12.89
CA SER A 371 4.87 12.84 12.60
C SER A 371 4.94 12.20 11.22
N PHE A 372 6.02 12.49 10.49
CA PHE A 372 6.40 11.78 9.28
C PHE A 372 6.36 10.27 9.50
N PHE A 373 5.50 9.57 8.76
CA PHE A 373 5.20 8.13 8.91
C PHE A 373 4.98 7.70 10.35
N GLY A 374 3.89 8.20 10.94
CA GLY A 374 3.44 7.79 12.26
C GLY A 374 2.28 6.78 12.22
N ALA A 375 1.74 6.50 13.40
CA ALA A 375 0.58 5.64 13.56
C ALA A 375 -0.49 6.36 14.39
N PHE A 376 -1.76 6.05 14.14
CA PHE A 376 -2.84 6.38 15.05
C PHE A 376 -2.79 5.45 16.26
N GLN A 377 -3.04 6.00 17.45
CA GLN A 377 -3.22 5.21 18.66
C GLN A 377 -4.70 4.86 18.80
N LEU A 378 -5.01 3.57 18.73
CA LEU A 378 -6.36 3.04 18.90
C LEU A 378 -6.61 2.55 20.33
N GLY A 379 -5.54 2.25 21.07
CA GLY A 379 -5.58 1.82 22.46
C GLY A 379 -4.18 1.48 22.99
N PRO A 380 -4.05 1.04 24.25
CA PRO A 380 -2.77 0.57 24.78
C PRO A 380 -2.21 -0.61 23.96
N GLY A 381 -1.07 -0.40 23.29
CA GLY A 381 -0.45 -1.42 22.42
C GLY A 381 -1.16 -1.64 21.09
N GLN A 382 -2.18 -0.83 20.77
CA GLN A 382 -2.98 -0.94 19.55
C GLN A 382 -2.77 0.29 18.68
N PHE A 383 -2.07 0.10 17.56
CA PHE A 383 -1.68 1.16 16.65
C PHE A 383 -2.01 0.80 15.21
N MET A 384 -2.34 1.83 14.44
CA MET A 384 -2.60 1.75 13.01
C MET A 384 -1.65 2.72 12.31
N ARG A 385 -0.62 2.18 11.67
CA ARG A 385 0.25 2.90 10.74
C ARG A 385 -0.63 3.62 9.72
N ASN A 386 -0.19 4.81 9.34
CA ASN A 386 -0.83 5.55 8.29
C ASN A 386 0.19 6.07 7.28
N LEU A 387 -0.23 6.07 6.02
CA LEU A 387 0.45 6.70 4.90
C LEU A 387 -0.61 7.48 4.12
N GLU A 388 -0.24 8.67 3.68
CA GLU A 388 -1.04 9.57 2.88
C GLU A 388 -0.97 9.14 1.40
N LEU A 389 -1.50 7.96 1.08
CA LEU A 389 -1.47 7.43 -0.29
C LEU A 389 -2.60 8.03 -1.13
N PRO A 390 -2.36 8.35 -2.42
CA PRO A 390 -3.40 8.86 -3.30
C PRO A 390 -4.35 7.75 -3.74
N THR A 391 -5.60 8.12 -3.99
CA THR A 391 -6.57 7.33 -4.76
C THR A 391 -7.14 8.19 -5.89
N LEU A 392 -7.35 7.60 -7.08
CA LEU A 392 -7.72 8.32 -8.30
C LEU A 392 -9.11 7.93 -8.83
N ALA A 393 -9.80 8.90 -9.44
CA ALA A 393 -10.94 8.62 -10.31
C ALA A 393 -11.10 9.67 -11.41
N ALA A 394 -11.75 9.28 -12.51
CA ALA A 394 -12.16 10.18 -13.58
C ALA A 394 -13.68 10.21 -13.70
N ARG A 395 -14.25 11.41 -13.89
CA ARG A 395 -15.68 11.57 -14.15
C ARG A 395 -15.97 12.83 -14.94
N GLY A 396 -16.75 12.68 -16.02
CA GLY A 396 -17.25 13.82 -16.80
C GLY A 396 -16.13 14.70 -17.38
N GLY A 397 -15.01 14.09 -17.77
CA GLY A 397 -13.83 14.78 -18.31
C GLY A 397 -12.92 15.44 -17.25
N ASN A 398 -13.24 15.33 -15.96
CA ASN A 398 -12.39 15.79 -14.87
C ASN A 398 -11.64 14.61 -14.24
N LEU A 399 -10.48 14.92 -13.65
CA LEU A 399 -9.73 14.01 -12.80
C LEU A 399 -9.87 14.41 -11.35
N TYR A 400 -9.84 13.41 -10.48
CA TYR A 400 -9.96 13.53 -9.06
C TYR A 400 -8.87 12.70 -8.38
N ALA A 401 -8.22 13.29 -7.39
CA ALA A 401 -7.33 12.59 -6.47
C ALA A 401 -7.83 12.85 -5.05
N ALA A 402 -7.77 11.85 -4.18
CA ALA A 402 -8.06 12.01 -2.77
C ALA A 402 -6.98 11.33 -1.92
N TRP A 403 -6.72 11.90 -0.75
CA TRP A 403 -5.80 11.38 0.27
C TRP A 403 -6.28 11.91 1.64
N ASN A 404 -5.77 11.34 2.72
CA ASN A 404 -5.93 11.90 4.07
C ASN A 404 -4.80 12.89 4.36
N ASP A 405 -5.09 14.00 5.03
CA ASP A 405 -4.14 15.09 5.29
C ASP A 405 -4.27 15.64 6.72
N GLY A 406 -3.13 15.91 7.36
CA GLY A 406 -3.03 16.35 8.76
C GLY A 406 -3.01 17.87 8.99
N ALA A 407 -3.24 18.72 7.97
CA ALA A 407 -3.01 20.17 8.07
C ALA A 407 -3.90 20.86 9.12
N SER A 408 -5.05 20.28 9.48
CA SER A 408 -5.94 20.83 10.52
C SER A 408 -5.52 20.47 11.94
N GLY A 409 -4.52 19.60 12.11
CA GLY A 409 -4.17 18.96 13.38
C GLY A 409 -4.90 17.64 13.62
N HIS A 410 -5.90 17.32 12.80
CA HIS A 410 -6.53 16.01 12.65
C HIS A 410 -6.32 15.51 11.22
N SER A 411 -6.40 14.21 11.02
CA SER A 411 -6.38 13.60 9.69
C SER A 411 -7.73 13.76 9.04
N HIS A 412 -7.82 14.43 7.90
CA HIS A 412 -9.07 14.56 7.15
C HIS A 412 -8.87 14.19 5.69
N VAL A 413 -9.91 13.61 5.09
CA VAL A 413 -9.89 13.33 3.65
C VAL A 413 -10.06 14.62 2.87
N VAL A 414 -9.17 14.85 1.92
CA VAL A 414 -9.22 15.95 0.96
C VAL A 414 -9.44 15.42 -0.45
N LEU A 415 -9.98 16.28 -1.31
CA LEU A 415 -10.16 16.03 -2.73
C LEU A 415 -9.45 17.12 -3.54
N ALA A 416 -8.53 16.72 -4.42
CA ALA A 416 -8.04 17.55 -5.50
C ALA A 416 -8.84 17.27 -6.78
N THR A 417 -9.23 18.34 -7.49
CA THR A 417 -9.91 18.27 -8.79
C THR A 417 -9.09 18.95 -9.86
N SER A 418 -8.90 18.27 -11.00
CA SER A 418 -8.36 18.83 -12.23
C SER A 418 -9.39 18.83 -13.35
N LYS A 419 -9.39 19.91 -14.14
CA LYS A 419 -10.29 20.10 -15.31
C LYS A 419 -9.53 20.16 -16.63
N ASP A 420 -8.22 19.95 -16.59
CA ASP A 420 -7.28 20.16 -17.69
C ASP A 420 -6.30 18.99 -17.84
N GLY A 421 -6.80 17.77 -17.63
CA GLY A 421 -6.01 16.55 -17.83
C GLY A 421 -4.89 16.35 -16.80
N GLY A 422 -5.03 16.91 -15.60
CA GLY A 422 -4.06 16.78 -14.51
C GLY A 422 -2.97 17.85 -14.51
N ALA A 423 -3.08 18.89 -15.35
CA ALA A 423 -2.07 19.96 -15.42
C ALA A 423 -2.19 20.94 -14.25
N THR A 424 -3.41 21.24 -13.78
CA THR A 424 -3.65 22.05 -12.58
C THR A 424 -4.71 21.43 -11.67
N TRP A 425 -4.58 21.69 -10.37
CA TRP A 425 -5.39 21.08 -9.33
C TRP A 425 -5.96 22.10 -8.35
N LYS A 426 -7.21 21.90 -7.95
CA LYS A 426 -7.86 22.63 -6.86
C LYS A 426 -8.21 21.67 -5.73
N ILE A 427 -7.69 21.94 -4.55
CA ILE A 427 -7.89 21.13 -3.34
C ILE A 427 -9.11 21.64 -2.55
N SER A 428 -9.87 20.72 -1.98
CA SER A 428 -11.01 20.98 -1.10
C SER A 428 -11.12 19.92 -0.01
N GLN A 429 -11.65 20.29 1.16
CA GLN A 429 -11.89 19.35 2.25
C GLN A 429 -13.14 18.51 1.97
N VAL A 430 -13.06 17.20 2.24
CA VAL A 430 -14.22 16.29 2.22
C VAL A 430 -14.74 16.07 3.64
N THR A 431 -13.83 15.82 4.58
CA THR A 431 -14.15 15.63 6.00
C THR A 431 -13.61 16.77 6.85
N ALA A 432 -14.13 16.88 8.07
CA ALA A 432 -13.73 17.87 9.07
C ALA A 432 -14.26 17.44 10.44
N GLY A 433 -13.69 18.00 11.50
CA GLY A 433 -14.17 17.82 12.87
C GLY A 433 -13.07 17.32 13.79
N ASP A 434 -13.47 16.66 14.88
CA ASP A 434 -12.55 16.15 15.91
C ASP A 434 -12.18 14.66 15.71
N ASN A 435 -12.76 13.99 14.70
CA ASN A 435 -12.37 12.64 14.29
C ASN A 435 -11.13 12.68 13.38
N ASP A 436 -10.49 11.53 13.24
CA ASP A 436 -9.48 11.30 12.21
C ASP A 436 -10.03 10.40 11.10
N GLU A 437 -9.60 10.62 9.87
CA GLU A 437 -9.92 9.79 8.73
C GLU A 437 -8.66 9.27 8.04
N ALA A 438 -8.69 8.02 7.57
CA ALA A 438 -7.51 7.34 7.03
C ALA A 438 -7.87 6.45 5.84
N GLN A 439 -6.88 6.22 4.97
CA GLN A 439 -6.91 5.23 3.89
C GLN A 439 -8.13 5.39 2.97
N PRO A 440 -8.29 6.54 2.31
CA PRO A 440 -9.41 6.75 1.42
C PRO A 440 -9.33 5.86 0.17
N ALA A 441 -10.47 5.36 -0.29
CA ALA A 441 -10.62 4.66 -1.56
C ALA A 441 -11.73 5.31 -2.40
N LEU A 442 -11.35 5.84 -3.56
CA LEU A 442 -12.21 6.61 -4.45
C LEU A 442 -12.63 5.79 -5.66
N SER A 443 -13.94 5.75 -5.91
CA SER A 443 -14.51 5.27 -7.17
C SER A 443 -15.46 6.32 -7.75
N ALA A 444 -15.79 6.18 -9.03
CA ALA A 444 -16.71 7.09 -9.71
C ALA A 444 -17.58 6.35 -10.73
N ASP A 445 -18.81 6.84 -10.88
CA ASP A 445 -19.75 6.37 -11.89
C ASP A 445 -20.67 7.51 -12.38
N ALA A 446 -21.74 7.15 -13.10
CA ALA A 446 -22.72 8.12 -13.58
C ALA A 446 -23.42 8.90 -12.45
N ALA A 447 -23.65 8.26 -11.29
CA ALA A 447 -24.30 8.87 -10.13
C ALA A 447 -23.38 9.87 -9.41
N GLY A 448 -22.06 9.63 -9.35
CA GLY A 448 -21.16 10.57 -8.69
C GLY A 448 -19.75 10.04 -8.42
N LEU A 449 -19.11 10.69 -7.45
CA LEU A 449 -17.91 10.22 -6.76
C LEU A 449 -18.32 9.51 -5.47
N HIS A 450 -17.58 8.46 -5.13
CA HIS A 450 -17.82 7.61 -3.96
C HIS A 450 -16.50 7.45 -3.23
N LEU A 451 -16.41 8.02 -2.02
CA LEU A 451 -15.18 8.06 -1.24
C LEU A 451 -15.37 7.29 0.06
N LEU A 452 -14.79 6.09 0.12
CA LEU A 452 -14.76 5.23 1.29
C LEU A 452 -13.54 5.58 2.13
N TYR A 453 -13.64 5.55 3.46
CA TYR A 453 -12.50 5.76 4.36
C TYR A 453 -12.76 5.17 5.74
N TYR A 454 -11.70 4.91 6.50
CA TYR A 454 -11.82 4.70 7.94
C TYR A 454 -12.05 6.02 8.65
N GLN A 455 -12.97 6.03 9.62
CA GLN A 455 -13.15 7.09 10.60
C GLN A 455 -12.73 6.57 11.97
N ILE A 456 -11.82 7.28 12.64
CA ILE A 456 -11.26 6.95 13.95
C ILE A 456 -11.78 7.98 14.96
N SER A 457 -12.50 7.50 15.96
CA SER A 457 -13.19 8.33 16.95
C SER A 457 -12.65 8.06 18.37
N PRO A 458 -11.87 8.98 18.96
CA PRO A 458 -11.40 8.85 20.35
C PRO A 458 -12.55 8.85 21.36
N VAL A 459 -12.56 7.86 22.28
CA VAL A 459 -13.67 7.63 23.24
C VAL A 459 -13.43 8.25 24.61
N GLY A 460 -12.16 8.43 25.01
CA GLY A 460 -11.78 9.17 26.22
C GLY A 460 -11.36 8.43 27.46
N ASP A 461 -11.22 7.13 27.32
CA ASP A 461 -10.49 6.25 28.24
C ASP A 461 -9.07 5.93 27.73
N GLY A 462 -8.61 6.64 26.70
CA GLY A 462 -7.35 6.35 26.00
C GLY A 462 -7.48 5.35 24.85
N THR A 463 -8.71 4.98 24.49
CA THR A 463 -9.03 4.17 23.30
C THR A 463 -9.77 4.97 22.23
N SER A 464 -9.79 4.42 21.02
CA SER A 464 -10.54 4.90 19.86
C SER A 464 -11.41 3.77 19.31
N GLN A 465 -12.54 4.15 18.72
CA GLN A 465 -13.38 3.27 17.90
C GLN A 465 -13.13 3.59 16.43
N VAL A 466 -13.15 2.56 15.60
CA VAL A 466 -12.98 2.66 14.16
C VAL A 466 -14.30 2.27 13.49
N ASP A 467 -14.64 3.01 12.43
CA ASP A 467 -15.78 2.77 11.57
C ASP A 467 -15.35 2.95 10.12
N VAL A 468 -16.10 2.35 9.19
CA VAL A 468 -15.97 2.67 7.75
C VAL A 468 -17.13 3.55 7.35
N VAL A 469 -16.84 4.60 6.60
CA VAL A 469 -17.82 5.59 6.14
C VAL A 469 -17.69 5.77 4.63
N ILE A 470 -18.82 5.89 3.95
CA ILE A 470 -18.90 6.21 2.52
C ILE A 470 -19.45 7.63 2.36
N SER A 471 -18.71 8.50 1.67
CA SER A 471 -19.16 9.84 1.27
C SER A 471 -19.43 9.87 -0.22
N ASN A 472 -20.67 10.19 -0.59
CA ASN A 472 -21.11 10.27 -1.98
C ASN A 472 -21.25 11.74 -2.42
N SER A 473 -20.81 12.08 -3.64
CA SER A 473 -20.98 13.42 -4.21
C SER A 473 -21.30 13.43 -5.69
N LYS A 474 -22.33 14.20 -6.09
CA LYS A 474 -22.62 14.47 -7.51
C LYS A 474 -21.80 15.61 -8.08
N THR A 475 -21.35 16.53 -7.22
CA THR A 475 -20.78 17.84 -7.58
C THR A 475 -19.30 17.97 -7.24
N ALA A 476 -18.73 17.01 -6.52
CA ALA A 476 -17.37 17.06 -5.95
C ALA A 476 -17.15 18.23 -4.95
N THR A 477 -18.24 18.84 -4.46
CA THR A 477 -18.19 20.00 -3.55
C THR A 477 -19.13 19.89 -2.35
N SER A 478 -20.05 18.93 -2.39
CA SER A 478 -20.99 18.63 -1.30
C SER A 478 -21.11 17.11 -1.19
N TRP A 479 -21.02 16.61 0.04
CA TRP A 479 -20.89 15.19 0.32
C TRP A 479 -22.02 14.73 1.24
N ALA A 480 -22.62 13.59 0.90
CA ALA A 480 -23.57 12.89 1.75
C ALA A 480 -22.87 11.63 2.29
N SER A 481 -22.62 11.62 3.60
CA SER A 481 -21.94 10.52 4.28
C SER A 481 -22.93 9.54 4.90
N ASN A 482 -22.60 8.25 4.84
CA ASN A 482 -23.32 7.18 5.51
C ASN A 482 -22.34 6.18 6.12
N ARG A 483 -22.67 5.66 7.30
CA ARG A 483 -21.92 4.58 7.95
C ARG A 483 -22.02 3.28 7.14
N VAL A 484 -20.89 2.64 6.88
CA VAL A 484 -20.80 1.33 6.22
C VAL A 484 -20.80 0.20 7.25
N THR A 485 -20.01 0.35 8.32
CA THR A 485 -19.90 -0.64 9.38
C THR A 485 -21.22 -0.83 10.13
N SER A 486 -21.58 -2.08 10.40
CA SER A 486 -22.73 -2.45 11.23
C SER A 486 -22.51 -2.18 12.72
N GLN A 487 -21.25 -2.14 13.13
CA GLN A 487 -20.81 -1.80 14.47
C GLN A 487 -19.39 -1.22 14.43
N SER A 488 -19.04 -0.43 15.43
CA SER A 488 -17.68 0.11 15.54
C SER A 488 -16.77 -1.00 16.07
N PHE A 489 -15.50 -0.94 15.72
CA PHE A 489 -14.52 -1.92 16.15
C PHE A 489 -13.27 -1.24 16.72
N PRO A 490 -12.53 -1.89 17.63
CA PRO A 490 -11.33 -1.31 18.23
C PRO A 490 -10.07 -1.58 17.38
N GLY A 491 -8.91 -1.13 17.86
CA GLY A 491 -7.63 -1.60 17.33
C GLY A 491 -7.31 -3.04 17.78
N VAL A 492 -6.23 -3.58 17.20
CA VAL A 492 -5.64 -4.87 17.58
C VAL A 492 -4.21 -4.67 18.09
N TYR A 493 -3.64 -5.65 18.79
CA TYR A 493 -2.30 -5.55 19.37
C TYR A 493 -1.20 -5.54 18.31
N THR A 494 -0.73 -4.36 17.94
CA THR A 494 0.35 -4.19 16.95
C THR A 494 1.66 -3.71 17.56
N LEU A 495 1.70 -3.51 18.90
CA LEU A 495 2.91 -3.22 19.67
C LEU A 495 2.84 -3.78 21.11
N PRO A 496 3.52 -4.92 21.42
CA PRO A 496 4.16 -5.80 20.45
C PRO A 496 3.15 -6.37 19.47
N GLN A 497 3.57 -6.66 18.24
CA GLN A 497 2.71 -7.26 17.23
C GLN A 497 2.34 -8.69 17.66
N PHE A 498 1.04 -9.01 17.64
CA PHE A 498 0.57 -10.37 17.95
C PHE A 498 0.96 -11.33 16.83
N ASP A 499 0.80 -10.93 15.57
CA ASP A 499 1.13 -11.74 14.41
C ASP A 499 2.63 -11.71 14.09
N PRO A 500 3.35 -12.83 14.24
CA PRO A 500 4.81 -12.83 14.24
C PRO A 500 5.46 -12.60 12.87
N ILE A 501 4.69 -12.48 11.78
CA ILE A 501 5.23 -12.15 10.45
C ILE A 501 4.85 -10.75 9.98
N ILE A 502 3.85 -10.12 10.61
CA ILE A 502 3.35 -8.81 10.20
C ILE A 502 4.20 -7.72 10.84
N ALA A 503 4.38 -6.60 10.12
CA ALA A 503 5.12 -5.47 10.66
C ALA A 503 4.42 -4.88 11.90
N PHE A 504 5.19 -4.30 12.81
CA PHE A 504 4.63 -3.58 13.96
C PHE A 504 3.83 -2.37 13.51
N THR A 505 2.84 -2.00 14.34
CA THR A 505 1.87 -0.92 14.08
C THR A 505 1.01 -1.12 12.82
N TYR A 506 1.10 -2.24 12.12
CA TYR A 506 0.41 -2.45 10.85
C TYR A 506 -0.97 -3.09 11.03
N MET A 507 -1.96 -2.52 10.34
CA MET A 507 -3.34 -3.03 10.21
C MET A 507 -3.81 -3.03 8.75
N GLY A 508 -2.87 -2.98 7.79
CA GLY A 508 -3.13 -2.71 6.37
C GLY A 508 -2.83 -1.25 5.99
N ASP A 509 -2.50 -1.00 4.72
CA ASP A 509 -2.29 0.35 4.17
C ASP A 509 -3.46 0.88 3.31
N TYR A 510 -4.43 0.02 2.92
CA TYR A 510 -5.58 0.42 2.07
C TYR A 510 -6.83 -0.45 2.29
N ILE A 511 -7.96 0.06 1.78
CA ILE A 511 -9.28 -0.60 1.71
C ILE A 511 -9.84 -0.51 0.29
N ALA A 512 -10.89 -1.27 -0.01
CA ALA A 512 -11.44 -1.38 -1.35
C ALA A 512 -12.79 -0.68 -1.52
N ASN A 513 -12.93 0.04 -2.64
CA ASN A 513 -14.19 0.62 -3.11
C ASN A 513 -14.27 0.50 -4.64
N VAL A 514 -15.26 -0.26 -5.13
CA VAL A 514 -15.53 -0.45 -6.57
C VAL A 514 -16.99 -0.13 -6.87
N SER A 515 -17.27 0.51 -8.01
CA SER A 515 -18.63 0.68 -8.54
C SER A 515 -18.81 -0.08 -9.85
N ASP A 516 -19.93 -0.78 -9.99
CA ASP A 516 -20.37 -1.36 -11.27
C ASP A 516 -21.29 -0.41 -12.06
N GLY A 517 -21.47 0.82 -11.57
CA GLY A 517 -22.37 1.84 -12.09
C GLY A 517 -23.82 1.74 -11.60
N SER A 518 -24.17 0.67 -10.90
CA SER A 518 -25.48 0.45 -10.28
C SER A 518 -25.40 0.23 -8.77
N HIS A 519 -24.30 -0.33 -8.28
CA HIS A 519 -24.02 -0.60 -6.89
C HIS A 519 -22.56 -0.28 -6.58
N GLN A 520 -22.30 -0.04 -5.29
CA GLN A 520 -20.96 0.10 -4.75
C GLN A 520 -20.61 -1.09 -3.86
N TYR A 521 -19.36 -1.55 -3.96
CA TYR A 521 -18.83 -2.75 -3.31
C TYR A 521 -17.65 -2.32 -2.44
N PHE A 522 -17.73 -2.63 -1.15
CA PHE A 522 -16.74 -2.22 -0.16
C PHE A 522 -16.15 -3.45 0.51
N ALA A 523 -14.83 -3.47 0.69
CA ALA A 523 -14.17 -4.45 1.55
C ALA A 523 -13.10 -3.77 2.42
N TRP A 524 -12.98 -4.18 3.68
CA TRP A 524 -12.04 -3.58 4.65
C TRP A 524 -11.60 -4.61 5.69
N GLY A 525 -10.45 -4.34 6.35
CA GLY A 525 -10.01 -5.05 7.54
C GLY A 525 -10.73 -4.55 8.80
N ASP A 526 -11.18 -5.45 9.66
CA ASP A 526 -12.04 -5.17 10.80
C ASP A 526 -11.66 -6.04 12.00
N ASN A 527 -11.53 -5.44 13.18
CA ASN A 527 -11.08 -6.15 14.38
C ASN A 527 -12.22 -6.44 15.37
N ARG A 528 -13.48 -6.46 14.92
CA ARG A 528 -14.64 -6.64 15.80
C ARG A 528 -14.67 -7.98 16.51
N ASP A 529 -14.12 -9.01 15.88
CA ASP A 529 -14.17 -10.38 16.37
C ASP A 529 -13.06 -10.64 17.38
N VAL A 530 -13.31 -11.58 18.28
CA VAL A 530 -12.40 -11.93 19.38
C VAL A 530 -12.10 -13.42 19.31
N VAL A 531 -10.81 -13.74 19.21
CA VAL A 531 -10.32 -15.12 19.27
C VAL A 531 -9.78 -15.44 20.65
N THR A 532 -9.98 -16.67 21.09
CA THR A 532 -9.44 -17.20 22.36
C THR A 532 -8.62 -18.44 22.07
N ASN A 533 -7.42 -18.50 22.63
CA ASN A 533 -6.52 -19.64 22.49
C ASN A 533 -5.59 -19.74 23.73
N PHE A 534 -4.59 -20.62 23.68
CA PHE A 534 -3.68 -20.83 24.82
C PHE A 534 -2.75 -19.62 25.09
N LEU A 535 -2.50 -18.76 24.11
CA LEU A 535 -1.76 -17.50 24.27
C LEU A 535 -2.68 -16.38 24.76
N TRP A 536 -3.94 -16.39 24.33
CA TRP A 536 -4.94 -15.36 24.62
C TRP A 536 -6.16 -15.95 25.35
N PRO A 537 -6.02 -16.42 26.61
CA PRO A 537 -7.13 -17.04 27.34
C PRO A 537 -8.23 -16.04 27.73
N GLN A 538 -7.91 -14.73 27.78
CA GLN A 538 -8.89 -13.66 27.95
C GLN A 538 -9.42 -13.10 26.62
N GLY A 539 -8.94 -13.64 25.50
CA GLY A 539 -9.25 -13.21 24.16
C GLY A 539 -8.39 -12.04 23.67
N ARG A 540 -8.26 -11.92 22.35
CA ARG A 540 -7.76 -10.74 21.65
C ARG A 540 -8.63 -10.45 20.44
N HIS A 541 -8.63 -9.21 20.01
CA HIS A 541 -9.23 -8.84 18.72
C HIS A 541 -8.50 -9.52 17.57
N ASP A 542 -9.23 -9.83 16.50
CA ASP A 542 -8.72 -10.55 15.33
C ASP A 542 -9.00 -9.78 14.05
N PRO A 543 -8.00 -9.53 13.18
CA PRO A 543 -8.19 -8.81 11.93
C PRO A 543 -8.86 -9.70 10.87
N ASP A 544 -10.15 -9.48 10.65
CA ASP A 544 -10.97 -10.17 9.66
C ASP A 544 -11.30 -9.24 8.48
N VAL A 545 -11.70 -9.81 7.35
CA VAL A 545 -12.19 -9.03 6.20
C VAL A 545 -13.71 -9.00 6.20
N PHE A 546 -14.26 -7.80 6.09
CA PHE A 546 -15.70 -7.59 5.95
C PHE A 546 -16.04 -6.93 4.62
N PHE A 547 -17.27 -7.18 4.20
CA PHE A 547 -17.83 -6.68 2.96
C PHE A 547 -19.18 -6.02 3.20
N ALA A 548 -19.47 -4.99 2.42
CA ALA A 548 -20.79 -4.37 2.33
C ALA A 548 -21.06 -3.90 0.90
N LYS A 549 -22.34 -3.80 0.58
CA LYS A 549 -22.85 -3.32 -0.71
C LYS A 549 -23.98 -2.32 -0.49
N GLN A 550 -24.06 -1.29 -1.32
CA GLN A 550 -25.21 -0.38 -1.38
C GLN A 550 -25.70 -0.13 -2.80
#